data_AF-A0A5N6QTL5-F1
#
_entry.id   AF-A0A5N6QTL5-F1
#
_cell.length_a   1.000
_cell.length_b   1.000
_cell.length_c   1.000
_cell.angle_alpha   90.00
_cell.angle_beta   90.00
_cell.angle_gamma   90.00
#
_symmetry.space_group_name_H-M   'P 1'
#
loop_
_entity.id
_entity.type
_entity.pdbx_description
1 polymer ?
#
loop_
_entity_poly.entity_id
_entity_poly.type
_entity_poly.pdbx_seq_one_letter_code
_entity_poly.pdbx_strand_id
1 'polypeptide(L)'
;MVSRPGCLENLMRVIRNLNPSMMVVVEVEANHNSPSFVNRFIEALFYFSVLYDNLQSCMKQYEEERMRIEGFLGGQIRNIVAEEGA
;
A
#
# COMPACT_ATOMS: atom_id res chain seq x y z
N MET A 1 2.57 -3.64 -1.52
CA MET A 1 3.27 -4.82 -1.00
C MET A 1 4.38 -5.15 -1.99
N VAL A 2 5.65 -5.02 -1.60
CA VAL A 2 6.77 -5.42 -2.46
C VAL A 2 7.03 -6.88 -2.16
N SER A 3 6.21 -7.75 -2.75
CA SER A 3 6.20 -9.17 -2.41
C SER A 3 7.43 -9.92 -2.92
N ARG A 4 8.17 -9.36 -3.89
CA ARG A 4 9.32 -10.05 -4.52
C ARG A 4 10.50 -9.10 -4.73
N PRO A 5 11.41 -8.98 -3.74
CA PRO A 5 12.56 -8.07 -3.81
C PRO A 5 13.41 -8.27 -5.07
N GLY A 6 13.64 -9.52 -5.49
CA GLY A 6 14.40 -9.82 -6.71
C GLY A 6 13.70 -9.35 -8.01
N CYS A 7 12.37 -9.36 -8.05
CA CYS A 7 11.62 -8.82 -9.19
C CYS A 7 11.75 -7.29 -9.25
N LEU A 8 11.69 -6.62 -8.09
CA LEU A 8 11.88 -5.18 -8.01
C LEU A 8 13.29 -4.78 -8.45
N GLU A 9 14.32 -5.47 -8.00
CA GLU A 9 15.71 -5.21 -8.41
C GLU A 9 15.88 -5.31 -9.93
N ASN A 10 15.34 -6.38 -10.53
CA ASN A 10 15.37 -6.57 -11.99
C ASN A 10 14.65 -5.43 -12.72
N LEU A 11 13.47 -5.01 -12.25
CA LEU A 11 12.72 -3.90 -12.82
C LEU A 11 13.54 -2.60 -12.73
N MET A 12 14.12 -2.31 -11.57
CA MET A 12 14.95 -1.12 -11.37
C MET A 12 16.19 -1.12 -12.28
N ARG A 13 16.77 -2.30 -12.56
CA ARG A 13 17.88 -2.44 -13.51
C ARG A 13 17.43 -2.15 -14.95
N VAL A 14 16.26 -2.64 -15.35
CA VAL A 14 15.68 -2.34 -16.67
C VAL A 14 15.41 -0.85 -16.82
N ILE A 15 14.79 -0.21 -15.82
CA ILE A 15 14.52 1.23 -15.84
C ILE A 15 15.83 2.02 -15.96
N ARG A 16 16.86 1.64 -15.21
CA ARG A 16 18.19 2.25 -15.31
C ARG A 16 18.79 2.13 -16.72
N ASN A 17 18.63 0.97 -17.37
CA ASN A 17 19.14 0.75 -18.73
C ASN A 17 18.42 1.57 -19.80
N LEU A 18 17.18 2.00 -19.56
CA LEU A 18 16.47 2.94 -20.44
C LEU A 18 17.05 4.36 -20.39
N ASN A 19 17.96 4.63 -19.45
CA ASN A 19 18.63 5.91 -19.25
C ASN A 19 17.67 7.11 -19.20
N PRO A 20 16.65 7.10 -18.33
CA PRO A 20 15.71 8.21 -18.22
C PRO A 20 16.42 9.45 -17.70
N SER A 21 16.01 10.63 -18.17
CA SER A 21 16.49 11.91 -17.64
C SER A 21 16.02 12.18 -16.21
N MET A 22 14.87 11.61 -15.82
CA MET A 22 14.29 11.73 -14.48
C MET A 22 13.44 10.49 -14.17
N MET A 23 13.45 10.08 -12.90
CA MET A 23 12.55 9.05 -12.37
C MET A 23 11.83 9.61 -11.14
N VAL A 24 10.51 9.45 -11.10
CA VAL A 24 9.67 9.80 -9.96
C VAL A 24 9.08 8.52 -9.39
N VAL A 25 9.23 8.33 -8.08
CA VAL A 25 8.74 7.16 -7.34
C VAL A 25 7.77 7.63 -6.27
N VAL A 26 6.60 7.00 -6.20
CA VAL A 26 5.60 7.27 -5.18
C VAL A 26 5.25 5.94 -4.53
N GLU A 27 5.49 5.84 -3.23
CA GLU A 27 5.25 4.63 -2.44
C GLU A 27 4.50 5.00 -1.16
N VAL A 28 3.86 3.99 -0.56
CA VAL A 28 3.20 4.13 0.73
C VAL A 28 4.22 3.94 1.85
N GLU A 29 4.29 4.91 2.77
CA GLU A 29 5.16 4.84 3.95
C GLU A 29 4.56 3.91 5.03
N ALA A 30 4.62 2.60 4.80
CA ALA A 30 4.20 1.59 5.77
C ALA A 30 4.89 0.24 5.53
N ASN A 31 5.33 -0.44 6.60
CA ASN A 31 5.95 -1.75 6.48
C ASN A 31 4.94 -2.91 6.51
N HIS A 32 4.14 -3.02 5.45
CA HIS A 32 3.17 -4.11 5.29
C HIS A 32 3.77 -5.45 4.82
N ASN A 33 5.10 -5.57 4.69
CA ASN A 33 5.76 -6.78 4.17
C ASN A 33 6.56 -7.53 5.25
N SER A 34 6.43 -7.16 6.53
CA SER A 34 7.11 -7.87 7.62
C SER A 34 6.80 -9.38 7.58
N PRO A 35 7.76 -10.29 7.80
CA PRO A 35 7.47 -11.72 7.88
C PRO A 35 6.61 -12.08 9.09
N SER A 36 6.71 -11.32 10.19
CA SER A 36 5.84 -11.45 11.37
C SER A 36 4.43 -10.94 11.06
N PHE A 37 3.44 -11.84 11.19
CA PHE A 37 2.01 -11.49 11.07
C PHE A 37 1.62 -10.38 12.05
N VAL A 38 2.03 -10.49 13.32
CA VAL A 38 1.68 -9.51 14.35
C VAL A 38 2.17 -8.12 13.97
N ASN A 39 3.40 -8.02 13.43
CA ASN A 39 3.94 -6.74 12.98
C ASN A 39 3.15 -6.19 11.79
N ARG A 40 2.83 -7.03 10.77
CA ARG A 40 2.01 -6.58 9.64
C ARG A 40 0.63 -6.12 10.07
N PHE A 41 0.01 -6.85 10.99
CA PHE A 41 -1.32 -6.55 11.52
C PHE A 41 -1.33 -5.21 12.26
N ILE A 42 -0.38 -4.99 13.16
CA ILE A 42 -0.28 -3.74 13.93
C ILE A 42 -0.01 -2.56 12.99
N GLU A 43 0.93 -2.73 12.06
CA GLU A 43 1.27 -1.69 11.08
C GLU A 43 0.06 -1.31 10.22
N ALA A 44 -0.64 -2.32 9.66
CA ALA A 44 -1.84 -2.10 8.86
C ALA A 44 -2.95 -1.44 9.67
N LEU A 45 -3.17 -1.87 10.91
CA LEU A 45 -4.19 -1.27 11.78
C LEU A 45 -3.95 0.23 11.93
N PHE A 46 -2.74 0.65 12.33
CA PHE A 46 -2.43 2.06 12.51
C PHE A 46 -2.48 2.85 11.20
N TYR A 47 -1.91 2.30 10.12
CA TYR A 47 -1.92 2.95 8.82
C TYR A 47 -3.33 3.19 8.28
N PHE A 48 -4.17 2.14 8.26
CA PHE A 48 -5.52 2.26 7.73
C PHE A 48 -6.44 3.07 8.65
N SER A 49 -6.27 3.02 9.98
CA SER A 49 -7.03 3.91 10.88
C SER A 49 -6.84 5.39 10.51
N VAL A 50 -5.59 5.84 10.37
CA VAL A 50 -5.30 7.23 10.00
C VAL A 50 -5.82 7.55 8.60
N LEU A 51 -5.72 6.61 7.66
CA LEU A 51 -6.20 6.82 6.29
C LEU A 51 -7.72 6.97 6.22
N TYR A 52 -8.47 6.13 6.94
CA TYR A 52 -9.94 6.23 6.99
C TYR A 52 -10.40 7.52 7.69
N ASP A 53 -9.76 7.92 8.79
CA ASP A 53 -10.04 9.19 9.46
C ASP A 53 -9.80 10.39 8.52
N ASN A 54 -8.71 10.35 7.75
CA ASN A 54 -8.39 11.36 6.75
C ASN A 54 -9.43 11.39 5.62
N LEU A 55 -9.84 10.24 5.09
CA LEU A 55 -10.89 10.18 4.06
C LEU A 55 -12.22 10.72 4.58
N GLN A 56 -12.62 10.33 5.79
CA GLN A 56 -13.84 10.81 6.42
C GLN A 56 -13.81 12.33 6.64
N SER A 57 -12.66 12.90 7.00
CA SER A 57 -12.52 14.34 7.21
C SER A 57 -12.48 15.14 5.90
N CYS A 58 -11.81 14.63 4.86
CA CYS A 58 -11.61 15.31 3.57
C CYS A 58 -12.76 15.12 2.57
N MET A 59 -13.53 14.04 2.67
CA MET A 59 -14.55 13.65 1.67
C MET A 59 -15.99 13.73 2.19
N LYS A 60 -16.28 14.65 3.12
CA LYS A 60 -17.61 14.77 3.76
C LYS A 60 -18.78 14.93 2.78
N GLN A 61 -18.54 15.54 1.63
CA GLN A 61 -19.56 15.80 0.60
C GLN A 61 -19.57 14.74 -0.52
N TYR A 62 -18.63 13.78 -0.49
CA TYR A 62 -18.39 12.79 -1.54
C TYR A 62 -18.52 11.37 -0.97
N GLU A 63 -19.67 11.08 -0.36
CA GLU A 63 -19.86 9.86 0.42
C GLU A 63 -19.80 8.59 -0.43
N GLU A 64 -20.36 8.61 -1.65
CA GLU A 64 -20.29 7.46 -2.56
C GLU A 64 -18.85 7.17 -3.00
N GLU A 65 -18.09 8.20 -3.36
CA GLU A 65 -16.69 8.08 -3.75
C GLU A 65 -15.85 7.60 -2.57
N ARG A 66 -16.09 8.15 -1.36
CA ARG A 66 -15.45 7.69 -0.13
C ARG A 66 -15.70 6.20 0.08
N MET A 67 -16.95 5.75 0.01
CA MET A 67 -17.30 4.33 0.18
C MET A 67 -16.62 3.43 -0.86
N ARG A 68 -16.48 3.87 -2.11
CA ARG A 68 -15.76 3.11 -3.14
C ARG A 68 -14.27 2.99 -2.82
N ILE A 69 -13.63 4.08 -2.38
CA ILE A 69 -12.22 4.09 -1.98
C ILE A 69 -12.02 3.20 -0.74
N GLU A 70 -12.85 3.37 0.30
CA GLU A 70 -12.83 2.55 1.51
C GLU A 70 -13.06 1.07 1.19
N GLY A 71 -13.97 0.74 0.27
CA GLY A 71 -14.17 -0.63 -0.20
C GLY A 71 -12.94 -1.23 -0.86
N PHE A 72 -12.25 -0.45 -1.71
CA PHE A 72 -10.98 -0.85 -2.32
C PHE A 72 -9.87 -1.07 -1.28
N LEU A 73 -9.74 -0.15 -0.30
CA LEU A 73 -8.78 -0.28 0.80
C LEU A 73 -9.06 -1.50 1.68
N GLY A 74 -10.33 -1.84 1.90
CA GLY A 74 -10.72 -3.06 2.60
C GLY A 74 -10.17 -4.34 1.95
N GLY A 75 -10.02 -4.35 0.62
CA GLY A 75 -9.35 -5.43 -0.10
C GLY A 75 -7.85 -5.55 0.25
N GLN A 76 -7.17 -4.41 0.44
CA GLN A 76 -5.76 -4.39 0.86
C GLN A 76 -5.60 -4.88 2.30
N ILE A 77 -6.50 -4.48 3.20
CA ILE A 77 -6.53 -5.00 4.58
C ILE A 77 -6.68 -6.53 4.56
N ARG A 78 -7.61 -7.06 3.75
CA ARG A 78 -7.79 -8.50 3.59
C ARG A 78 -6.51 -9.19 3.12
N ASN A 79 -5.84 -8.66 2.11
CA ASN A 79 -4.58 -9.22 1.62
C ASN A 79 -3.50 -9.25 2.71
N ILE A 80 -3.34 -8.17 3.48
CA ILE A 80 -2.31 -8.10 4.54
C ILE A 80 -2.60 -9.06 5.70
N VAL A 81 -3.87 -9.19 6.09
CA VAL A 81 -4.30 -9.91 7.31
C VAL A 81 -4.64 -11.38 7.04
N ALA A 82 -5.33 -11.67 5.94
CA ALA A 82 -5.89 -12.99 5.67
C ALA A 82 -5.07 -13.80 4.65
N GLU A 83 -4.19 -13.16 3.89
CA GLU A 83 -3.34 -13.85 2.92
C GLU A 83 -1.90 -13.97 3.47
N GLU A 84 -1.28 -15.12 3.23
CA GLU A 84 0.14 -15.30 3.49
C GLU A 84 0.89 -14.48 2.43
N GLY A 85 1.51 -13.37 2.83
CA GLY A 85 2.27 -12.50 1.93
C GLY A 85 3.16 -13.33 0.98
N ALA A 86 2.96 -13.10 -0.32
CA ALA A 86 3.45 -13.95 -1.42
C ALA A 86 4.96 -14.22 -1.47
#